data_AF-A0A7T3QNV1-F1
#
_entry.id   AF-A0A7T3QNV1-F1
#
_cell.length_a   1.000
_cell.length_b   1.000
_cell.length_c   1.000
_cell.angle_alpha   90.00
_cell.angle_beta   90.00
_cell.angle_gamma   90.00
#
_symmetry.space_group_name_H-M   'P 1'
#
loop_
_entity.id
_entity.type
_entity.pdbx_description
1 polymer ?
#
loop_
_entity_poly.entity_id
_entity_poly.type
_entity_poly.pdbx_seq_one_letter_code
_entity_poly.pdbx_strand_id
1 'polypeptide(L)'
;MSWQLFFNIIFIYLGVLVSVAYFTLMERKCLSSLGIRLGPDKISFAGLAQPISDGMKLFTKEFVAPSNSAKLGFFLIPCVAMLLCFLGWQIYPCSSTSPSMGNDILFFLVVSSVNAHVAIMSGWTSSSKYASVGGVRGFAQVISYEICLSITLVAVMFFSGSMSFFSLSDSGWSMWWGLYCAPVAALWVVICLAEANRAPFDLVEAESELVSGFNTEFSAGSFAGLFIAEYGMILLMCLVTVWSFFQNTCVWTVLGSVWMFTKILMFTFFFIWTRASFPRFRYDQLMMAAWKTLLPFVLGIYCVFFFIMKI
;
A
#
# COMPACT_ATOMS: atom_id res chain seq x y z
N MET A 1 3.38 -12.14 -29.14
CA MET A 1 2.75 -11.97 -27.80
C MET A 1 3.75 -11.58 -26.72
N SER A 2 4.92 -12.23 -26.60
CA SER A 2 5.89 -11.94 -25.52
C SER A 2 6.47 -10.52 -25.53
N TRP A 3 6.85 -9.97 -26.68
CA TRP A 3 7.44 -8.62 -26.75
C TRP A 3 6.46 -7.51 -26.37
N GLN A 4 5.19 -7.63 -26.75
CA GLN A 4 4.15 -6.66 -26.35
C GLN A 4 3.90 -6.71 -24.84
N LEU A 5 3.82 -7.91 -24.26
CA LEU A 5 3.73 -8.10 -22.81
C LEU A 5 4.90 -7.44 -22.09
N PHE A 6 6.13 -7.65 -22.60
CA PHE A 6 7.33 -7.06 -22.03
C PHE A 6 7.33 -5.53 -22.03
N PHE A 7 6.99 -4.90 -23.17
CA PHE A 7 6.92 -3.44 -23.26
C PHE A 7 5.85 -2.86 -22.33
N ASN A 8 4.70 -3.53 -22.23
CA ASN A 8 3.65 -3.05 -21.34
C ASN A 8 4.00 -3.20 -19.86
N ILE A 9 4.69 -4.28 -19.46
CA ILE A 9 5.19 -4.45 -18.08
C ILE A 9 6.16 -3.30 -17.73
N ILE A 10 7.07 -2.96 -18.65
CA ILE A 10 7.97 -1.81 -18.47
C ILE A 10 7.17 -0.51 -18.32
N PHE A 11 6.12 -0.32 -19.12
CA PHE A 11 5.28 0.87 -19.04
C PHE A 11 4.55 0.97 -17.70
N ILE A 12 4.04 -0.16 -17.16
CA ILE A 12 3.44 -0.22 -15.82
C ILE A 12 4.49 0.19 -14.78
N TYR A 13 5.68 -0.39 -14.79
CA TYR A 13 6.71 -0.10 -13.79
C TYR A 13 7.18 1.36 -13.83
N LEU A 14 7.36 1.93 -15.03
CA LEU A 14 7.67 3.35 -15.20
C LEU A 14 6.53 4.24 -14.70
N GLY A 15 5.28 3.88 -15.02
CA GLY A 15 4.09 4.58 -14.54
C GLY A 15 4.00 4.59 -13.01
N VAL A 16 4.32 3.48 -12.36
CA VAL A 16 4.35 3.36 -10.89
C VAL A 16 5.40 4.29 -10.30
N LEU A 17 6.63 4.29 -10.81
CA LEU A 17 7.69 5.17 -10.30
C LEU A 17 7.31 6.66 -10.42
N VAL A 18 6.71 7.06 -11.54
CA VAL A 18 6.23 8.43 -11.74
C VAL A 18 5.08 8.74 -10.79
N SER A 19 4.13 7.82 -10.62
CA SER A 19 2.99 8.02 -9.72
C SER A 19 3.42 8.19 -8.26
N VAL A 20 4.39 7.41 -7.79
CA VAL A 20 4.96 7.51 -6.44
C VAL A 20 5.64 8.87 -6.25
N ALA A 21 6.44 9.32 -7.21
CA ALA A 21 7.13 10.60 -7.15
C ALA A 21 6.13 11.77 -6.96
N TYR A 22 5.05 11.80 -7.74
CA TYR A 22 4.04 12.86 -7.62
C TYR A 22 3.10 12.68 -6.42
N PHE A 23 2.88 11.44 -5.96
CA PHE A 23 2.13 11.19 -4.73
C PHE A 23 2.80 11.82 -3.52
N THR A 24 4.13 11.76 -3.40
CA THR A 24 4.86 12.43 -2.31
C THR A 24 4.71 13.96 -2.34
N LEU A 25 4.64 14.57 -3.54
CA LEU A 25 4.39 15.99 -3.69
C LEU A 25 2.95 16.34 -3.28
N MET A 26 1.97 15.55 -3.73
CA MET A 26 0.57 15.71 -3.34
C MET A 26 0.42 15.65 -1.82
N GLU A 27 1.06 14.69 -1.17
CA GLU A 27 1.06 14.56 0.29
C GLU A 27 1.60 15.83 0.97
N ARG A 28 2.76 16.36 0.54
CA ARG A 28 3.32 17.59 1.12
C ARG A 28 2.38 18.80 0.98
N LYS A 29 1.72 18.95 -0.16
CA LYS A 29 0.77 20.07 -0.38
C LYS A 29 -0.54 19.91 0.40
N CYS A 30 -1.06 18.69 0.50
CA CYS A 30 -2.28 18.43 1.28
C CYS A 30 -2.03 18.59 2.78
N LEU A 31 -0.88 18.13 3.29
CA LEU A 31 -0.51 18.35 4.69
C LEU A 31 -0.23 19.82 4.99
N SER A 32 0.32 20.57 4.04
CA SER A 32 0.53 22.01 4.23
C SER A 32 -0.80 22.75 4.30
N SER A 33 -1.75 22.45 3.39
CA SER A 33 -3.07 23.09 3.37
C SER A 33 -3.88 22.80 4.63
N LEU A 34 -3.88 21.55 5.10
CA LEU A 34 -4.54 21.16 6.36
C LEU A 34 -3.89 21.82 7.59
N GLY A 35 -2.57 22.03 7.56
CA GLY A 35 -1.82 22.74 8.59
C GLY A 35 -1.81 24.27 8.45
N ILE A 36 -2.62 24.85 7.54
CA ILE A 36 -2.69 26.30 7.25
C ILE A 36 -1.29 26.89 6.99
N ARG A 37 -0.48 26.20 6.20
CA ARG A 37 0.83 26.67 5.73
C ARG A 37 1.02 26.39 4.24
N LEU A 38 1.82 27.22 3.59
CA LEU A 38 2.13 27.03 2.17
C LEU A 38 3.02 25.81 1.96
N GLY A 39 2.73 25.06 0.89
CA GLY A 39 3.49 23.90 0.49
C GLY A 39 4.75 24.27 -0.30
N PRO A 40 5.47 23.27 -0.85
CA PRO A 40 6.62 23.54 -1.71
C PRO A 40 6.17 24.17 -3.04
N ASP A 41 6.37 25.48 -3.17
CA ASP A 41 6.07 26.25 -4.40
C ASP A 41 7.32 26.84 -5.09
N LYS A 42 8.52 26.64 -4.52
CA LYS A 42 9.76 27.32 -4.96
C LYS A 42 10.40 26.71 -6.21
N ILE A 43 10.42 25.38 -6.35
CA ILE A 43 11.10 24.73 -7.47
C ILE A 43 10.12 24.63 -8.64
N SER A 44 10.42 25.26 -9.78
CA SER A 44 9.58 25.29 -10.99
C SER A 44 8.15 25.82 -10.75
N PHE A 45 7.26 25.66 -11.74
CA PHE A 45 5.86 26.01 -11.59
C PHE A 45 5.18 25.11 -10.55
N ALA A 46 4.72 25.71 -9.44
CA ALA A 46 4.01 25.03 -8.35
C ALA A 46 4.74 23.79 -7.77
N GLY A 47 6.07 23.76 -7.74
CA GLY A 47 6.79 22.66 -7.10
C GLY A 47 6.93 21.38 -7.94
N LEU A 48 6.46 21.33 -9.20
CA LEU A 48 6.38 20.07 -9.98
C LEU A 48 7.72 19.34 -10.13
N ALA A 49 8.83 20.08 -10.25
CA ALA A 49 10.16 19.48 -10.34
C ALA A 49 10.79 19.08 -8.98
N GLN A 50 10.10 19.29 -7.85
CA GLN A 50 10.58 18.90 -6.52
C GLN A 50 10.93 17.40 -6.41
N PRO A 51 10.08 16.45 -6.85
CA PRO A 51 10.38 15.02 -6.71
C PRO A 51 11.61 14.61 -7.52
N ILE A 52 11.82 15.25 -8.68
CA ILE A 52 13.01 15.03 -9.51
C ILE A 52 14.27 15.50 -8.77
N SER A 53 14.22 16.69 -8.16
CA SER A 53 15.36 17.21 -7.38
C SER A 53 15.66 16.36 -6.13
N ASP A 54 14.62 15.88 -5.45
CA ASP A 54 14.76 15.01 -4.27
C ASP A 54 15.36 13.65 -4.67
N GLY A 55 14.92 13.09 -5.80
CA GLY A 55 15.49 11.88 -6.39
C GLY A 55 16.97 12.05 -6.74
N MET A 56 17.32 13.10 -7.48
CA MET A 56 18.71 13.41 -7.84
C MET A 56 19.60 13.57 -6.60
N LYS A 57 19.09 14.22 -5.55
CA LYS A 57 19.81 14.38 -4.28
C LYS A 57 20.07 13.03 -3.60
N LEU A 58 19.07 12.14 -3.54
CA LEU A 58 19.21 10.85 -2.87
C LEU A 58 20.17 9.91 -3.61
N PHE A 59 20.19 9.95 -4.94
CA PHE A 59 21.11 9.12 -5.75
C PHE A 59 22.54 9.64 -5.80
N THR A 60 22.76 10.95 -5.63
CA THR A 60 24.12 11.52 -5.56
C THR A 60 24.72 11.48 -4.16
N LYS A 61 23.90 11.23 -3.12
CA LYS A 61 24.35 11.11 -1.74
C LYS A 61 25.22 9.86 -1.55
N GLU A 62 26.24 9.98 -0.71
CA GLU A 62 27.12 8.87 -0.38
C GLU A 62 26.36 7.72 0.29
N PHE A 63 26.65 6.50 -0.16
CA PHE A 63 26.17 5.28 0.47
C PHE A 63 27.01 4.98 1.71
N VAL A 64 26.39 5.12 2.88
CA VAL A 64 26.98 4.80 4.19
C VAL A 64 26.30 3.55 4.73
N ALA A 65 27.10 2.52 4.99
CA ALA A 65 26.67 1.32 5.71
C ALA A 65 27.46 1.22 7.04
N PRO A 66 26.80 0.90 8.17
CA PRO A 66 27.48 0.74 9.46
C PRO A 66 28.53 -0.38 9.42
N SER A 67 29.62 -0.24 10.18
CA SER A 67 30.71 -1.24 10.20
C SER A 67 30.30 -2.61 10.74
N ASN A 68 29.36 -2.65 11.69
CA ASN A 68 28.86 -3.88 12.32
C ASN A 68 27.68 -4.52 11.56
N SER A 69 27.26 -3.93 10.44
CA SER A 69 26.08 -4.36 9.70
C SER A 69 26.36 -5.46 8.67
N ALA A 70 25.30 -6.19 8.29
CA ALA A 70 25.36 -7.12 7.17
C ALA A 70 25.37 -6.34 5.84
N LYS A 71 26.55 -6.00 5.34
CA LYS A 71 26.76 -5.20 4.11
C LYS A 71 25.95 -5.70 2.89
N LEU A 72 25.88 -7.02 2.71
CA LEU A 72 25.12 -7.64 1.63
C LEU A 72 23.61 -7.41 1.77
N GLY A 73 23.11 -7.43 3.00
CA GLY A 73 21.71 -7.19 3.32
C GLY A 73 21.26 -5.75 3.05
N PHE A 74 22.13 -4.77 3.32
CA PHE A 74 21.86 -3.35 3.04
C PHE A 74 21.62 -3.06 1.55
N PHE A 75 22.21 -3.85 0.65
CA PHE A 75 21.97 -3.75 -0.78
C PHE A 75 20.75 -4.59 -1.21
N LEU A 76 20.65 -5.83 -0.73
CA LEU A 76 19.61 -6.78 -1.18
C LEU A 76 18.20 -6.39 -0.72
N ILE A 77 18.03 -5.86 0.49
CA ILE A 77 16.68 -5.63 1.04
C ILE A 77 15.90 -4.56 0.28
N PRO A 78 16.46 -3.38 -0.03
CA PRO A 78 15.79 -2.41 -0.90
C PRO A 78 15.45 -2.97 -2.28
N CYS A 79 16.31 -3.82 -2.85
CA CYS A 79 16.03 -4.49 -4.13
C CYS A 79 14.86 -5.46 -4.02
N VAL A 80 14.79 -6.25 -2.95
CA VAL A 80 13.67 -7.16 -2.68
C VAL A 80 12.37 -6.38 -2.47
N ALA A 81 12.40 -5.29 -1.71
CA ALA A 81 11.25 -4.43 -1.48
C ALA A 81 10.68 -3.86 -2.79
N MET A 82 11.55 -3.30 -3.64
CA MET A 82 11.15 -2.80 -4.96
C MET A 82 10.61 -3.90 -5.87
N LEU A 83 11.23 -5.09 -5.85
CA LEU A 83 10.76 -6.24 -6.63
C LEU A 83 9.36 -6.67 -6.21
N LEU A 84 9.08 -6.75 -4.91
CA LEU A 84 7.75 -7.11 -4.38
C LEU A 84 6.69 -6.07 -4.76
N CYS A 85 7.04 -4.79 -4.68
CA CYS A 85 6.16 -3.72 -5.16
C CYS A 85 5.82 -3.91 -6.64
N PHE A 86 6.83 -4.09 -7.52
CA PHE A 86 6.59 -4.31 -8.95
C PHE A 86 5.79 -5.58 -9.25
N LEU A 87 6.03 -6.67 -8.52
CA LEU A 87 5.22 -7.88 -8.64
C LEU A 87 3.74 -7.60 -8.31
N GLY A 88 3.47 -6.87 -7.22
CA GLY A 88 2.10 -6.51 -6.86
C GLY A 88 1.38 -5.73 -7.96
N TRP A 89 2.08 -4.83 -8.65
CA TRP A 89 1.49 -4.02 -9.73
C TRP A 89 1.12 -4.81 -10.99
N GLN A 90 1.49 -6.09 -11.10
CA GLN A 90 1.03 -6.97 -12.19
C GLN A 90 -0.48 -7.24 -12.15
N ILE A 91 -1.14 -6.96 -11.03
CA ILE A 91 -2.61 -7.02 -10.89
C ILE A 91 -3.30 -5.95 -11.77
N TYR A 92 -2.57 -4.93 -12.21
CA TYR A 92 -3.13 -3.88 -13.06
C TYR A 92 -3.61 -4.42 -14.43
N PRO A 93 -4.85 -4.14 -14.87
CA PRO A 93 -5.49 -4.72 -16.03
C PRO A 93 -5.17 -3.80 -17.19
N CYS A 94 -4.05 -4.04 -17.86
CA CYS A 94 -3.95 -3.54 -19.22
C CYS A 94 -4.62 -4.56 -20.14
N SER A 95 -5.24 -4.08 -21.21
CA SER A 95 -5.86 -4.89 -22.29
C SER A 95 -4.94 -5.94 -22.89
N SER A 96 -3.65 -5.83 -22.60
CA SER A 96 -2.61 -6.66 -23.17
C SER A 96 -1.56 -7.13 -22.16
N THR A 97 -1.74 -6.94 -20.83
CA THR A 97 -0.69 -7.28 -19.83
C THR A 97 -0.99 -8.41 -18.89
N SER A 98 -2.24 -8.65 -18.51
CA SER A 98 -2.47 -9.76 -17.62
C SER A 98 -2.50 -11.03 -18.48
N PRO A 99 -1.56 -11.98 -18.33
CA PRO A 99 -2.04 -13.35 -18.32
C PRO A 99 -3.20 -13.30 -17.32
N SER A 100 -4.42 -13.60 -17.77
CA SER A 100 -5.58 -13.71 -16.92
C SER A 100 -5.28 -14.80 -15.88
N MET A 101 -4.52 -14.44 -14.85
CA MET A 101 -4.35 -15.25 -13.67
C MET A 101 -5.75 -15.22 -13.10
N GLY A 102 -6.48 -16.33 -13.24
CA GLY A 102 -7.82 -16.41 -12.67
C GLY A 102 -7.85 -16.10 -11.16
N ASN A 103 -6.68 -16.01 -10.51
CA ASN A 103 -6.45 -15.93 -9.09
C ASN A 103 -5.75 -14.62 -8.65
N ASP A 104 -6.13 -13.48 -9.22
CA ASP A 104 -5.50 -12.18 -8.90
C ASP A 104 -5.55 -11.86 -7.38
N ILE A 105 -6.66 -12.16 -6.72
CA ILE A 105 -6.83 -11.88 -5.29
C ILE A 105 -5.87 -12.74 -4.43
N LEU A 106 -5.65 -14.01 -4.80
CA LEU A 106 -4.68 -14.86 -4.12
C LEU A 106 -3.25 -14.39 -4.36
N PHE A 107 -2.95 -13.97 -5.59
CA PHE A 107 -1.64 -13.40 -5.91
C PHE A 107 -1.35 -12.16 -5.08
N PHE A 108 -2.33 -11.27 -4.92
CA PHE A 108 -2.22 -10.11 -4.02
C PHE A 108 -1.90 -10.49 -2.57
N LEU A 109 -2.59 -11.50 -2.03
CA LEU A 109 -2.33 -12.01 -0.68
C LEU A 109 -0.90 -12.55 -0.53
N VAL A 110 -0.41 -13.30 -1.52
CA VAL A 110 0.98 -13.80 -1.48
C VAL A 110 1.98 -12.65 -1.50
N VAL A 111 1.80 -11.66 -2.38
CA VAL A 111 2.74 -10.52 -2.47
C VAL A 111 2.74 -9.67 -1.19
N SER A 112 1.57 -9.39 -0.62
CA SER A 112 1.45 -8.64 0.65
C SER A 112 2.12 -9.39 1.81
N SER A 113 1.89 -10.70 1.93
CA SER A 113 2.52 -11.55 2.95
C SER A 113 4.06 -11.48 2.91
N VAL A 114 4.65 -11.54 1.71
CA VAL A 114 6.11 -11.49 1.55
C VAL A 114 6.64 -10.08 1.79
N ASN A 115 5.87 -9.04 1.44
CA ASN A 115 6.25 -7.65 1.69
C ASN A 115 6.40 -7.34 3.19
N ALA A 116 5.58 -7.94 4.06
CA ALA A 116 5.72 -7.80 5.51
C ALA A 116 7.13 -8.18 6.01
N HIS A 117 7.76 -9.19 5.40
CA HIS A 117 9.08 -9.68 5.78
C HIS A 117 10.20 -8.67 5.48
N VAL A 118 10.00 -7.71 4.57
CA VAL A 118 10.97 -6.64 4.30
C VAL A 118 11.21 -5.80 5.57
N ALA A 119 10.16 -5.56 6.36
CA ALA A 119 10.25 -4.75 7.59
C ALA A 119 11.14 -5.41 8.65
N ILE A 120 11.01 -6.73 8.87
CA ILE A 120 11.86 -7.44 9.84
C ILE A 120 13.28 -7.63 9.32
N MET A 121 13.44 -7.92 8.02
CA MET A 121 14.76 -8.13 7.42
C MET A 121 15.60 -6.84 7.47
N SER A 122 14.99 -5.68 7.16
CA SER A 122 15.67 -4.38 7.24
C SER A 122 16.14 -4.05 8.66
N GLY A 123 15.32 -4.33 9.67
CA GLY A 123 15.67 -4.16 11.09
C GLY A 123 16.69 -5.18 11.61
N TRP A 124 16.83 -6.35 11.00
CA TRP A 124 17.86 -7.32 11.38
C TRP A 124 19.22 -6.98 10.77
N THR A 125 19.24 -6.53 9.51
CA THR A 125 20.51 -6.22 8.82
C THR A 125 21.28 -5.05 9.39
N SER A 126 20.56 -4.09 9.98
CA SER A 126 21.11 -2.93 10.68
C SER A 126 21.97 -3.30 11.89
N SER A 127 21.75 -4.46 12.52
CA SER A 127 22.47 -4.92 13.71
C SER A 127 22.37 -4.00 14.95
N SER A 128 21.63 -2.89 14.90
CA SER A 128 21.28 -2.12 16.09
C SER A 128 20.05 -2.69 16.77
N LYS A 129 20.12 -2.78 18.11
CA LYS A 129 19.01 -3.28 18.93
C LYS A 129 17.75 -2.45 18.70
N TYR A 130 17.88 -1.13 18.54
CA TYR A 130 16.75 -0.22 18.37
C TYR A 130 16.03 -0.42 17.03
N ALA A 131 16.75 -0.46 15.90
CA ALA A 131 16.15 -0.72 14.60
C ALA A 131 15.46 -2.10 14.54
N SER A 132 16.07 -3.12 15.18
CA SER A 132 15.48 -4.46 15.23
C SER A 132 14.15 -4.52 15.99
N VAL A 133 14.02 -3.77 17.10
CA VAL A 133 12.76 -3.71 17.87
C VAL A 133 11.67 -3.00 17.06
N GLY A 134 12.00 -1.93 16.34
CA GLY A 134 11.07 -1.27 15.42
C GLY A 134 10.60 -2.20 14.30
N GLY A 135 11.52 -2.95 13.68
CA GLY A 135 11.22 -3.91 12.62
C GLY A 135 10.31 -5.06 13.09
N VAL A 136 10.55 -5.63 14.28
CA VAL A 136 9.71 -6.69 14.84
C VAL A 136 8.29 -6.21 15.13
N ARG A 137 8.13 -4.97 15.64
CA ARG A 137 6.80 -4.39 15.90
C ARG A 137 6.02 -4.13 14.61
N GLY A 138 6.68 -3.56 13.60
CA GLY A 138 6.09 -3.36 12.28
C GLY A 138 5.64 -4.69 11.66
N PHE A 139 6.49 -5.70 11.72
CA PHE A 139 6.17 -7.05 11.22
C PHE A 139 4.96 -7.66 11.95
N ALA A 140 4.92 -7.59 13.28
CA ALA A 140 3.80 -8.12 14.07
C ALA A 140 2.48 -7.40 13.78
N GLN A 141 2.53 -6.09 13.53
CA GLN A 141 1.37 -5.31 13.08
C GLN A 141 0.88 -5.81 11.72
N VAL A 142 1.75 -5.81 10.70
CA VAL A 142 1.37 -6.16 9.33
C VAL A 142 0.72 -7.55 9.29
N ILE A 143 1.35 -8.57 9.89
CA ILE A 143 0.78 -9.94 9.90
C ILE A 143 -0.59 -10.00 10.59
N SER A 144 -0.77 -9.28 11.71
CA SER A 144 -2.05 -9.34 12.44
C SER A 144 -3.20 -8.76 11.62
N TYR A 145 -2.93 -7.70 10.86
CA TYR A 145 -3.92 -7.09 9.98
C TYR A 145 -4.07 -7.82 8.65
N GLU A 146 -3.04 -8.53 8.19
CA GLU A 146 -3.09 -9.40 7.02
C GLU A 146 -4.12 -10.54 7.19
N ILE A 147 -4.20 -11.12 8.39
CA ILE A 147 -5.24 -12.12 8.69
C ILE A 147 -6.63 -11.51 8.51
N CYS A 148 -6.86 -10.30 9.00
CA CYS A 148 -8.14 -9.61 8.83
C CYS A 148 -8.39 -9.26 7.34
N LEU A 149 -7.36 -8.80 6.63
CA LEU A 149 -7.38 -8.46 5.21
C LEU A 149 -7.78 -9.68 4.37
N SER A 150 -7.17 -10.83 4.62
CA SER A 150 -7.46 -12.07 3.89
C SER A 150 -8.91 -12.53 4.06
N ILE A 151 -9.45 -12.49 5.29
CA ILE A 151 -10.85 -12.90 5.54
C ILE A 151 -11.82 -11.92 4.87
N THR A 152 -11.52 -10.62 4.87
CA THR A 152 -12.36 -9.63 4.15
C THR A 152 -12.34 -9.82 2.63
N LEU A 153 -11.19 -10.15 2.04
CA LEU A 153 -11.12 -10.48 0.60
C LEU A 153 -11.84 -11.78 0.26
N VAL A 154 -11.78 -12.78 1.13
CA VAL A 154 -12.57 -14.01 0.95
C VAL A 154 -14.07 -13.69 0.94
N ALA A 155 -14.55 -12.79 1.80
CA ALA A 155 -15.94 -12.35 1.75
C ALA A 155 -16.28 -11.69 0.38
N VAL A 156 -15.38 -10.85 -0.16
CA VAL A 156 -15.54 -10.23 -1.50
C VAL A 156 -15.65 -11.32 -2.58
N MET A 157 -14.80 -12.36 -2.54
CA MET A 157 -14.83 -13.47 -3.50
C MET A 157 -16.18 -14.21 -3.52
N PHE A 158 -16.79 -14.42 -2.34
CA PHE A 158 -18.09 -15.10 -2.26
C PHE A 158 -19.20 -14.30 -2.93
N PHE A 159 -19.15 -12.96 -2.85
CA PHE A 159 -20.16 -12.11 -3.48
C PHE A 159 -20.01 -12.01 -4.99
N SER A 160 -18.76 -11.96 -5.49
CA SER A 160 -18.52 -11.90 -6.93
C SER A 160 -18.62 -13.25 -7.63
N GLY A 161 -18.43 -14.35 -6.90
CA GLY A 161 -18.31 -15.69 -7.47
C GLY A 161 -17.04 -15.88 -8.30
N SER A 162 -16.08 -14.95 -8.20
CA SER A 162 -14.89 -14.92 -9.04
C SER A 162 -13.63 -14.48 -8.29
N MET A 163 -12.49 -15.03 -8.71
CA MET A 163 -11.19 -14.81 -8.08
C MET A 163 -10.34 -13.74 -8.80
N SER A 164 -10.81 -13.26 -9.95
CA SER A 164 -10.15 -12.20 -10.71
C SER A 164 -10.80 -10.85 -10.43
N PHE A 165 -9.98 -9.84 -10.18
CA PHE A 165 -10.47 -8.47 -9.95
C PHE A 165 -11.14 -7.89 -11.21
N PHE A 166 -10.81 -8.43 -12.39
CA PHE A 166 -11.39 -8.00 -13.65
C PHE A 166 -12.83 -8.53 -13.84
N SER A 167 -13.11 -9.79 -13.52
CA SER A 167 -14.50 -10.29 -13.62
C SER A 167 -15.45 -9.62 -12.62
N LEU A 168 -14.91 -9.14 -11.49
CA LEU A 168 -15.62 -8.25 -10.57
C LEU A 168 -16.17 -6.99 -11.27
N SER A 169 -15.46 -6.39 -12.25
CA SER A 169 -15.96 -5.19 -12.94
C SER A 169 -17.16 -5.47 -13.84
N ASP A 170 -17.11 -6.62 -14.52
CA ASP A 170 -18.06 -6.96 -15.57
C ASP A 170 -19.39 -7.45 -15.02
N SER A 171 -19.43 -7.88 -13.75
CA SER A 171 -20.64 -8.37 -13.08
C SER A 171 -21.73 -7.32 -12.87
N GLY A 172 -21.48 -6.02 -13.12
CA GLY A 172 -22.54 -4.99 -13.20
C GLY A 172 -23.09 -4.48 -11.86
N TRP A 173 -22.78 -5.13 -10.73
CA TRP A 173 -23.14 -4.68 -9.37
C TRP A 173 -22.24 -3.52 -8.85
N SER A 174 -21.45 -2.93 -9.75
CA SER A 174 -20.16 -2.31 -9.42
C SER A 174 -20.19 -0.87 -8.92
N MET A 175 -21.25 -0.09 -9.14
CA MET A 175 -21.23 1.33 -8.78
C MET A 175 -21.36 1.58 -7.26
N TRP A 176 -22.04 0.69 -6.51
CA TRP A 176 -22.42 0.92 -5.11
C TRP A 176 -22.19 -0.28 -4.19
N TRP A 177 -21.40 -1.28 -4.60
CA TRP A 177 -21.16 -2.48 -3.78
C TRP A 177 -20.55 -2.14 -2.41
N GLY A 178 -19.62 -1.18 -2.37
CA GLY A 178 -19.07 -0.65 -1.12
C GLY A 178 -20.10 0.04 -0.22
N LEU A 179 -21.23 0.51 -0.76
CA LEU A 179 -22.32 1.09 0.04
C LEU A 179 -23.31 0.04 0.52
N TYR A 180 -23.57 -1.01 -0.26
CA TYR A 180 -24.34 -2.16 0.22
C TYR A 180 -23.61 -2.93 1.33
N CYS A 181 -22.29 -3.07 1.19
CA CYS A 181 -21.42 -3.65 2.20
C CYS A 181 -20.69 -2.58 3.02
N ALA A 182 -21.36 -1.46 3.35
CA ALA A 182 -20.78 -0.36 4.12
C ALA A 182 -19.97 -0.78 5.37
N PRO A 183 -20.44 -1.71 6.24
CA PRO A 183 -19.63 -2.13 7.39
C PRO A 183 -18.36 -2.87 6.98
N VAL A 184 -18.39 -3.69 5.93
CA VAL A 184 -17.21 -4.40 5.43
C VAL A 184 -16.22 -3.43 4.77
N ALA A 185 -16.73 -2.49 3.97
CA ALA A 185 -15.91 -1.47 3.32
C ALA A 185 -15.22 -0.56 4.35
N ALA A 186 -15.91 -0.21 5.46
CA ALA A 186 -15.31 0.57 6.53
C ALA A 186 -14.18 -0.20 7.24
N LEU A 187 -14.37 -1.50 7.54
CA LEU A 187 -13.31 -2.34 8.09
C LEU A 187 -12.13 -2.47 7.14
N TRP A 188 -12.42 -2.70 5.85
CA TRP A 188 -11.41 -2.81 4.81
C TRP A 188 -10.50 -1.59 4.78
N VAL A 189 -11.07 -0.38 4.83
CA VAL A 189 -10.29 0.86 4.85
C VAL A 189 -9.41 0.96 6.10
N VAL A 190 -9.90 0.57 7.27
CA VAL A 190 -9.09 0.53 8.51
C VAL A 190 -7.95 -0.47 8.40
N ILE A 191 -8.21 -1.65 7.83
CA ILE A 191 -7.19 -2.70 7.61
C ILE A 191 -6.14 -2.22 6.60
N CYS A 192 -6.54 -1.59 5.49
CA CYS A 192 -5.61 -1.02 4.52
C CYS A 192 -4.72 0.08 5.11
N LEU A 193 -5.23 0.90 6.03
CA LEU A 193 -4.41 1.90 6.73
C LEU A 193 -3.36 1.24 7.63
N ALA A 194 -3.72 0.16 8.31
CA ALA A 194 -2.81 -0.57 9.18
C ALA A 194 -1.73 -1.34 8.41
N GLU A 195 -2.10 -1.96 7.30
CA GLU A 195 -1.18 -2.68 6.39
C GLU A 195 -0.17 -1.74 5.73
N ALA A 196 -0.62 -0.53 5.38
CA ALA A 196 0.22 0.52 4.82
C ALA A 196 1.19 1.16 5.83
N ASN A 197 1.16 0.77 7.11
CA ASN A 197 1.98 1.33 8.18
C ASN A 197 1.95 2.87 8.27
N ARG A 198 0.84 3.51 7.93
CA ARG A 198 0.70 4.98 7.96
C ARG A 198 -0.12 5.48 9.13
N ALA A 199 0.17 6.72 9.52
CA ALA A 199 -0.50 7.36 10.65
C ALA A 199 -2.02 7.34 10.43
N PRO A 200 -2.81 6.88 11.43
CA PRO A 200 -2.47 6.73 12.85
C PRO A 200 -1.77 5.42 13.28
N PHE A 201 -1.59 4.46 12.37
CA PHE A 201 -0.99 3.13 12.62
C PHE A 201 0.50 3.06 12.22
N ASP A 202 1.18 4.20 12.29
CA ASP A 202 2.59 4.33 11.92
C ASP A 202 3.49 4.16 13.15
N LEU A 203 3.93 2.91 13.40
CA LEU A 203 4.86 2.57 14.48
C LEU A 203 6.31 2.40 14.02
N VAL A 204 6.54 2.22 12.72
CA VAL A 204 7.88 1.99 12.16
C VAL A 204 8.56 3.31 11.80
N GLU A 205 7.81 4.37 11.48
CA GLU A 205 8.32 5.70 11.12
C GLU A 205 8.23 6.70 12.30
N ALA A 206 7.65 6.29 13.43
CA ALA A 206 7.43 7.17 14.58
C ALA A 206 8.72 7.67 15.24
N GLU A 207 9.18 8.86 14.82
CA GLU A 207 10.31 9.58 15.42
C GLU A 207 10.15 9.86 16.92
N SER A 208 8.90 9.97 17.38
CA SER A 208 8.54 10.25 18.78
C SER A 208 8.54 9.00 19.67
N GLU A 209 8.53 7.81 19.08
CA GLU A 209 8.57 6.54 19.81
C GLU A 209 9.98 5.91 19.72
N LEU A 210 10.08 4.61 20.00
CA LEU A 210 11.32 3.88 19.85
C LEU A 210 11.75 3.90 18.38
N VAL A 211 12.79 4.70 18.11
CA VAL A 211 13.73 4.69 16.98
C VAL A 211 13.23 3.97 15.71
N SER A 212 12.98 4.77 14.67
CA SER A 212 12.33 4.40 13.41
C SER A 212 13.08 3.33 12.60
N GLY A 213 12.81 2.05 12.89
CA GLY A 213 13.15 0.85 12.12
C GLY A 213 14.31 1.02 11.10
N PHE A 214 13.99 0.90 9.81
CA PHE A 214 14.96 1.02 8.72
C PHE A 214 15.39 2.47 8.41
N ASN A 215 14.65 3.48 8.88
CA ASN A 215 14.97 4.89 8.60
C ASN A 215 16.26 5.36 9.29
N THR A 216 16.72 4.62 10.29
CA THR A 216 17.83 5.04 11.16
C THR A 216 19.21 4.77 10.58
N GLU A 217 19.34 3.75 9.74
CA GLU A 217 20.65 3.29 9.26
C GLU A 217 20.79 3.26 7.75
N PHE A 218 19.68 3.15 7.00
CA PHE A 218 19.74 3.18 5.54
C PHE A 218 20.01 4.59 5.03
N SER A 219 20.83 4.70 4.00
CA SER A 219 21.26 5.99 3.44
C SER A 219 21.16 6.01 1.90
N ALA A 220 21.15 7.23 1.35
CA ALA A 220 21.18 7.49 -0.09
C ALA A 220 20.12 6.69 -0.90
N GLY A 221 20.54 5.99 -1.95
CA GLY A 221 19.65 5.23 -2.83
C GLY A 221 18.98 4.02 -2.18
N SER A 222 19.63 3.39 -1.19
CA SER A 222 19.06 2.23 -0.49
C SER A 222 17.81 2.61 0.32
N PHE A 223 17.86 3.76 0.98
CA PHE A 223 16.74 4.38 1.66
C PHE A 223 15.63 4.81 0.70
N ALA A 224 16.02 5.41 -0.44
CA ALA A 224 15.06 5.80 -1.47
C ALA A 224 14.28 4.58 -2.01
N GLY A 225 14.93 3.43 -2.22
CA GLY A 225 14.28 2.20 -2.67
C GLY A 225 13.21 1.68 -1.71
N LEU A 226 13.48 1.72 -0.40
CA LEU A 226 12.51 1.30 0.62
C LEU A 226 11.27 2.21 0.63
N PHE A 227 11.45 3.52 0.56
CA PHE A 227 10.32 4.43 0.48
C PHE A 227 9.54 4.32 -0.82
N ILE A 228 10.21 4.18 -1.96
CA ILE A 228 9.52 3.98 -3.23
C ILE A 228 8.65 2.71 -3.17
N ALA A 229 9.17 1.64 -2.55
CA ALA A 229 8.41 0.40 -2.37
C ALA A 229 7.20 0.60 -1.46
N GLU A 230 7.36 1.21 -0.28
CA GLU A 230 6.27 1.45 0.67
C GLU A 230 5.16 2.33 0.06
N TYR A 231 5.53 3.46 -0.56
CA TYR A 231 4.58 4.32 -1.24
C TYR A 231 3.91 3.65 -2.45
N GLY A 232 4.64 2.80 -3.17
CA GLY A 232 4.08 2.01 -4.26
C GLY A 232 3.05 0.99 -3.76
N MET A 233 3.26 0.40 -2.58
CA MET A 233 2.30 -0.49 -1.93
C MET A 233 1.06 0.27 -1.40
N ILE A 234 1.20 1.52 -0.92
CA ILE A 234 0.05 2.37 -0.55
C ILE A 234 -0.86 2.60 -1.77
N LEU A 235 -0.27 2.97 -2.91
CA LEU A 235 -1.03 3.18 -4.13
C LEU A 235 -1.68 1.88 -4.63
N LEU A 236 -1.00 0.74 -4.47
CA LEU A 236 -1.56 -0.57 -4.76
C LEU A 236 -2.76 -0.89 -3.86
N MET A 237 -2.69 -0.61 -2.56
CA MET A 237 -3.83 -0.78 -1.65
C MET A 237 -5.03 0.06 -2.09
N CYS A 238 -4.81 1.31 -2.50
CA CYS A 238 -5.86 2.17 -3.05
C CYS A 238 -6.44 1.62 -4.36
N LEU A 239 -5.64 0.95 -5.18
CA LEU A 239 -6.14 0.26 -6.36
C LEU A 239 -7.03 -0.92 -5.97
N VAL A 240 -6.57 -1.77 -5.05
CA VAL A 240 -7.34 -2.93 -4.58
C VAL A 240 -8.64 -2.49 -3.91
N THR A 241 -8.66 -1.38 -3.16
CA THR A 241 -9.90 -0.85 -2.54
C THR A 241 -10.93 -0.43 -3.58
N VAL A 242 -10.51 0.26 -4.65
CA VAL A 242 -11.41 0.69 -5.72
C VAL A 242 -11.97 -0.50 -6.48
N TRP A 243 -11.16 -1.53 -6.69
CA TRP A 243 -11.58 -2.70 -7.46
C TRP A 243 -12.44 -3.68 -6.68
N SER A 244 -12.14 -3.88 -5.40
CA SER A 244 -12.99 -4.69 -4.55
C SER A 244 -14.31 -3.97 -4.27
N PHE A 245 -14.29 -2.73 -3.78
CA PHE A 245 -15.48 -2.07 -3.22
C PHE A 245 -16.18 -1.04 -4.11
N PHE A 246 -15.45 -0.29 -4.93
CA PHE A 246 -15.97 0.93 -5.59
C PHE A 246 -15.75 0.92 -7.11
N GLN A 247 -16.02 -0.19 -7.77
CA GLN A 247 -15.66 -0.37 -9.16
C GLN A 247 -16.56 0.41 -10.14
N ASN A 248 -16.26 0.36 -11.44
CA ASN A 248 -17.07 0.95 -12.50
C ASN A 248 -17.48 -0.14 -13.49
N THR A 249 -18.68 -0.02 -14.07
CA THR A 249 -19.25 -0.99 -15.03
C THR A 249 -18.54 -1.04 -16.38
N CYS A 250 -17.69 -0.07 -16.74
CA CYS A 250 -17.09 0.04 -18.07
C CYS A 250 -15.62 0.48 -18.05
N VAL A 251 -14.74 -0.30 -17.40
CA VAL A 251 -13.30 0.02 -17.23
C VAL A 251 -12.58 0.32 -18.56
N TRP A 252 -12.98 -0.33 -19.66
CA TRP A 252 -12.33 -0.18 -20.97
C TRP A 252 -12.69 1.11 -21.72
N THR A 253 -13.72 1.83 -21.28
CA THR A 253 -14.05 3.13 -21.88
C THR A 253 -13.12 4.21 -21.34
N VAL A 254 -12.79 5.21 -22.16
CA VAL A 254 -11.99 6.37 -21.71
C VAL A 254 -12.63 7.05 -20.50
N LEU A 255 -13.97 7.14 -20.48
CA LEU A 255 -14.71 7.63 -19.33
C LEU A 255 -14.48 6.71 -18.11
N GLY A 256 -14.67 5.40 -18.24
CA GLY A 256 -14.50 4.46 -17.13
C GLY A 256 -13.10 4.46 -16.52
N SER A 257 -12.05 4.60 -17.32
CA SER A 257 -10.68 4.72 -16.82
C SER A 257 -10.46 6.04 -16.06
N VAL A 258 -10.98 7.16 -16.56
CA VAL A 258 -10.95 8.45 -15.84
C VAL A 258 -11.68 8.33 -14.50
N TRP A 259 -12.87 7.72 -14.47
CA TRP A 259 -13.62 7.50 -13.23
C TRP A 259 -12.89 6.57 -12.24
N MET A 260 -12.11 5.61 -12.73
CA MET A 260 -11.28 4.77 -11.86
C MET A 260 -10.16 5.59 -11.22
N PHE A 261 -9.42 6.37 -12.01
CA PHE A 261 -8.34 7.21 -11.50
C PHE A 261 -8.83 8.29 -10.54
N THR A 262 -10.00 8.90 -10.77
CA THR A 262 -10.57 9.86 -9.81
C THR A 262 -10.90 9.20 -8.47
N LYS A 263 -11.46 7.98 -8.47
CA LYS A 263 -11.70 7.22 -7.24
C LYS A 263 -10.40 6.88 -6.51
N ILE A 264 -9.37 6.43 -7.24
CA ILE A 264 -8.04 6.18 -6.65
C ILE A 264 -7.50 7.46 -6.01
N LEU A 265 -7.60 8.61 -6.68
CA LEU A 265 -7.17 9.91 -6.14
C LEU A 265 -7.97 10.33 -4.90
N MET A 266 -9.27 10.00 -4.83
CA MET A 266 -10.06 10.24 -3.61
C MET A 266 -9.59 9.37 -2.44
N PHE A 267 -9.29 8.09 -2.68
CA PHE A 267 -8.76 7.22 -1.63
C PHE A 267 -7.37 7.64 -1.18
N THR A 268 -6.48 8.02 -2.10
CA THR A 268 -5.15 8.52 -1.72
C THR A 268 -5.24 9.83 -0.93
N PHE A 269 -6.17 10.73 -1.29
CA PHE A 269 -6.47 11.91 -0.47
C PHE A 269 -7.00 11.54 0.92
N PHE A 270 -7.88 10.52 1.02
CA PHE A 270 -8.36 10.01 2.31
C PHE A 270 -7.21 9.49 3.19
N PHE A 271 -6.24 8.76 2.62
CA PHE A 271 -5.03 8.35 3.36
C PHE A 271 -4.25 9.56 3.91
N ILE A 272 -4.08 10.62 3.11
CA ILE A 272 -3.39 11.83 3.59
C ILE A 272 -4.21 12.57 4.65
N TRP A 273 -5.53 12.62 4.49
CA TRP A 273 -6.42 13.31 5.42
C TRP A 273 -6.48 12.62 6.79
N THR A 274 -6.52 11.28 6.81
CA THR A 274 -6.47 10.51 8.06
C THR A 274 -5.17 10.75 8.83
N ARG A 275 -4.02 10.79 8.13
CA ARG A 275 -2.71 11.15 8.71
C ARG A 275 -2.71 12.51 9.39
N ALA A 276 -3.39 13.51 8.80
CA ALA A 276 -3.42 14.86 9.34
C ALA A 276 -4.35 15.02 10.55
N SER A 277 -5.41 14.20 10.62
CA SER A 277 -6.52 14.41 11.55
C SER A 277 -6.42 13.58 12.82
N PHE A 278 -5.83 12.38 12.76
CA PHE A 278 -5.83 11.43 13.88
C PHE A 278 -4.48 11.38 14.62
N PRO A 279 -4.50 11.29 15.96
CA PRO A 279 -3.29 11.02 16.73
C PRO A 279 -2.82 9.58 16.52
N ARG A 280 -1.53 9.34 16.78
CA ARG A 280 -0.94 7.98 16.72
C ARG A 280 -1.51 7.08 17.81
N PHE A 281 -1.75 5.81 17.46
CA PHE A 281 -2.10 4.78 18.44
C PHE A 281 -0.85 4.09 18.99
N ARG A 282 -0.88 3.78 20.28
CA ARG A 282 0.17 2.95 20.89
C ARG A 282 0.05 1.50 20.41
N TYR A 283 1.19 0.83 20.21
CA TYR A 283 1.27 -0.58 19.78
C TYR A 283 0.30 -1.52 20.50
N ASP A 284 0.22 -1.43 21.83
CA ASP A 284 -0.65 -2.31 22.62
C ASP A 284 -2.14 -2.14 22.27
N GLN A 285 -2.58 -0.91 21.99
CA GLN A 285 -3.97 -0.61 21.63
C GLN A 285 -4.27 -1.07 20.21
N LEU A 286 -3.32 -0.89 19.29
CA LEU A 286 -3.40 -1.35 17.90
C LEU A 286 -3.56 -2.88 17.85
N MET A 287 -2.71 -3.61 18.58
CA MET A 287 -2.77 -5.07 18.64
C MET A 287 -4.07 -5.55 19.31
N MET A 288 -4.52 -4.89 20.38
CA MET A 288 -5.82 -5.20 20.98
C MET A 288 -6.99 -4.94 20.04
N ALA A 289 -6.95 -3.88 19.24
CA ALA A 289 -7.98 -3.60 18.24
C ALA A 289 -8.04 -4.71 17.18
N ALA A 290 -6.89 -5.13 16.63
CA ALA A 290 -6.83 -6.24 15.67
C ALA A 290 -7.46 -7.53 16.23
N TRP A 291 -6.99 -7.98 17.39
CA TRP A 291 -7.34 -9.30 17.92
C TRP A 291 -8.69 -9.35 18.64
N LYS A 292 -9.06 -8.31 19.39
CA LYS A 292 -10.30 -8.32 20.19
C LYS A 292 -11.50 -7.72 19.47
N THR A 293 -11.29 -6.80 18.53
CA THR A 293 -12.40 -6.10 17.87
C THR A 293 -12.53 -6.46 16.40
N LEU A 294 -11.47 -6.30 15.61
CA LEU A 294 -11.54 -6.47 14.15
C LEU A 294 -11.75 -7.94 13.77
N LEU A 295 -10.94 -8.85 14.31
CA LEU A 295 -11.01 -10.27 13.94
C LEU A 295 -12.37 -10.91 14.29
N PRO A 296 -12.93 -10.76 15.51
CA PRO A 296 -14.27 -11.28 15.82
C PRO A 296 -15.37 -10.64 14.97
N PHE A 297 -15.24 -9.35 14.65
CA PHE A 297 -16.25 -8.64 13.87
C PHE A 297 -16.25 -9.07 12.40
N VAL A 298 -15.07 -9.22 11.79
CA VAL A 298 -14.93 -9.76 10.42
C VAL A 298 -15.44 -11.19 10.34
N LEU A 299 -15.12 -12.05 11.31
CA LEU A 299 -15.64 -13.42 11.38
C LEU A 299 -17.16 -13.45 11.59
N GLY A 300 -17.70 -12.60 12.46
CA GLY A 300 -19.14 -12.50 12.69
C GLY A 300 -19.90 -12.12 11.42
N ILE A 301 -19.40 -11.13 10.69
CA ILE A 301 -19.96 -10.72 9.39
C ILE A 301 -19.88 -11.87 8.38
N TYR A 302 -18.74 -12.57 8.31
CA TYR A 302 -18.58 -13.72 7.43
C TYR A 302 -19.58 -14.83 7.74
N CYS A 303 -19.81 -15.15 9.02
CA CYS A 303 -20.82 -16.12 9.42
C CYS A 303 -22.22 -15.69 8.99
N VAL A 304 -22.61 -14.42 9.22
CA VAL A 304 -23.91 -13.90 8.78
C VAL A 304 -24.07 -14.04 7.27
N PHE A 305 -23.05 -13.69 6.49
CA PHE A 305 -23.09 -13.83 5.03
C PHE A 305 -23.23 -15.29 4.58
N PHE A 306 -22.51 -16.21 5.21
CA PHE A 306 -22.63 -17.62 4.90
C PHE A 306 -24.05 -18.15 5.17
N PHE A 307 -24.73 -17.67 6.22
CA PHE A 307 -26.13 -18.04 6.49
C PHE A 307 -27.11 -17.45 5.47
N ILE A 308 -26.89 -16.21 5.02
CA ILE A 308 -27.75 -15.54 4.03
C ILE A 308 -27.66 -16.22 2.65
N MET A 309 -26.45 -16.61 2.24
CA MET A 309 -26.21 -17.25 0.93
C MET A 309 -26.63 -18.73 0.86
N LYS A 310 -26.98 -19.34 1.99
CA LYS A 310 -27.39 -20.76 2.06
C LYS A 310 -28.92 -20.97 1.92
N ILE A 311 -29.63 -19.97 1.42
CA ILE A 311 -31.05 -19.98 1.02
C ILE A 311 -31.11 -19.71 -0.48
#